data_AF-A0A7R7XUT0-F1
#
_entry.id   AF-A0A7R7XUT0-F1
#
_cell.length_a   1.000
_cell.length_b   1.000
_cell.length_c   1.000
_cell.angle_alpha   90.00
_cell.angle_beta   90.00
_cell.angle_gamma   90.00
#
_symmetry.space_group_name_H-M   'P 1'
#
loop_
_entity.id
_entity.type
_entity.pdbx_description
1 polymer ?
#
loop_
_entity_poly.entity_id
_entity_poly.type
_entity_poly.pdbx_seq_one_letter_code
_entity_poly.pdbx_strand_id
1 'polypeptide(L)'
;MDDVNHAVDLAKAELQATPPYHPSTLRRLGALAAALAERFRRTQGHGIDDINQAIDLTSFSLVVTDPNHVNYAISLNNLAGYLTARFERTSWPEDINRAIEVCTRALETSAGVSHTRGLALQTLSCCLARRFEQTWQAQDLDRAVDAAREAVSLTASESVKALSNLGNMYFMR
;
A
#
# COMPACT_ATOMS: atom_id res chain seq x y z
N MET A 1 -14.45 12.27 13.25
CA MET A 1 -14.29 12.99 11.97
C MET A 1 -13.31 14.13 12.15
N ASP A 2 -13.46 14.91 13.22
CA ASP A 2 -12.60 16.04 13.56
C ASP A 2 -11.11 15.67 13.70
N ASP A 3 -10.78 14.55 14.36
CA ASP A 3 -9.37 14.15 14.54
C ASP A 3 -8.62 13.91 13.22
N VAL A 4 -9.31 13.37 12.20
CA VAL A 4 -8.67 13.04 10.92
C VAL A 4 -8.58 14.26 10.01
N ASN A 5 -9.56 15.17 10.08
CA ASN A 5 -9.43 16.49 9.44
C ASN A 5 -8.25 17.24 10.04
N HIS A 6 -8.14 17.26 11.37
CA HIS A 6 -7.03 17.90 12.07
C HIS A 6 -5.68 17.27 11.72
N ALA A 7 -5.60 15.94 11.59
CA ALA A 7 -4.38 15.26 11.16
C ALA A 7 -3.95 15.66 9.74
N VAL A 8 -4.90 15.78 8.80
CA VAL A 8 -4.61 16.25 7.42
C VAL A 8 -4.13 17.70 7.43
N ASP A 9 -4.80 18.58 8.18
CA ASP A 9 -4.44 19.99 8.24
C ASP A 9 -3.06 20.19 8.88
N LEU A 10 -2.76 19.46 9.96
CA LEU A 10 -1.45 19.47 10.59
C LEU A 10 -0.36 18.99 9.63
N ALA A 11 -0.59 17.87 8.94
CA ALA A 11 0.38 17.33 7.99
C ALA A 11 0.64 18.30 6.81
N LYS A 12 -0.39 19.01 6.34
CA LYS A 12 -0.25 20.08 5.32
C LYS A 12 0.58 21.25 5.84
N ALA A 13 0.28 21.74 7.05
CA ALA A 13 1.01 22.84 7.67
C ALA A 13 2.49 22.49 7.90
N GLU A 14 2.78 21.28 8.38
CA GLU A 14 4.15 20.80 8.56
C GLU A 14 4.92 20.70 7.24
N LEU A 15 4.27 20.26 6.16
CA LEU A 15 4.90 20.19 4.84
C LEU A 15 5.19 21.59 4.30
N GLN A 16 4.27 22.54 4.45
CA GLN A 16 4.46 23.93 4.03
C GLN A 16 5.59 24.63 4.80
N ALA A 17 5.75 24.32 6.09
CA ALA A 17 6.83 24.85 6.92
C ALA A 17 8.20 24.21 6.66
N THR A 18 8.27 23.14 5.86
CA THR A 18 9.52 22.45 5.55
C THR A 18 10.16 23.07 4.31
N PRO A 19 11.44 23.51 4.35
CA PRO A 19 12.11 24.02 3.17
C PRO A 19 12.12 23.02 2.00
N PRO A 20 12.00 23.49 0.74
CA PRO A 20 12.23 22.64 -0.41
C PRO A 20 13.59 21.94 -0.29
N TYR A 21 13.65 20.64 -0.59
CA TYR A 21 14.86 19.80 -0.53
C TYR A 21 15.41 19.48 0.87
N HIS A 22 14.66 19.74 1.95
CA HIS A 22 15.06 19.29 3.28
C HIS A 22 15.00 17.75 3.41
N PRO A 23 15.93 17.09 4.12
CA PRO A 23 15.92 15.62 4.30
C PRO A 23 14.61 15.07 4.88
N SER A 24 13.92 15.85 5.71
CA SER A 24 12.62 15.48 6.30
C SER A 24 11.43 15.59 5.34
N THR A 25 11.58 16.18 4.14
CA THR A 25 10.47 16.41 3.20
C THR A 25 9.79 15.11 2.81
N LEU A 26 10.55 14.05 2.51
CA LEU A 26 9.98 12.73 2.16
C LEU A 26 9.13 12.14 3.29
N ARG A 27 9.59 12.28 4.54
CA ARG A 27 8.82 11.83 5.71
C ARG A 27 7.52 12.61 5.85
N ARG A 28 7.52 13.92 5.62
CA ARG A 28 6.32 14.77 5.67
C ARG A 28 5.33 14.45 4.55
N LEU A 29 5.83 14.20 3.33
CA LEU A 29 5.01 13.74 2.21
C LEU A 29 4.31 12.42 2.53
N GLY A 30 5.04 11.45 3.10
CA GLY A 30 4.47 10.17 3.52
C GLY A 30 3.41 10.32 4.63
N ALA A 31 3.64 11.20 5.60
CA ALA A 31 2.68 11.47 6.66
C ALA A 31 1.38 12.09 6.12
N LEU A 32 1.49 13.05 5.21
CA LEU A 32 0.33 13.66 4.56
C LEU A 32 -0.45 12.63 3.73
N ALA A 33 0.25 11.81 2.93
CA ALA A 33 -0.38 10.76 2.14
C ALA A 33 -1.15 9.76 3.02
N ALA A 34 -0.58 9.35 4.16
CA ALA A 34 -1.24 8.46 5.10
C ALA A 34 -2.48 9.10 5.75
N ALA A 35 -2.41 10.37 6.14
CA ALA A 35 -3.55 11.10 6.71
C ALA A 35 -4.71 11.24 5.71
N LEU A 36 -4.39 11.56 4.45
CA LEU A 36 -5.37 11.66 3.37
C LEU A 36 -6.04 10.30 3.08
N ALA A 37 -5.25 9.23 2.97
CA ALA A 37 -5.79 7.89 2.76
C ALA A 37 -6.67 7.42 3.94
N GLU A 38 -6.30 7.76 5.18
CA GLU A 38 -7.12 7.47 6.35
C GLU A 38 -8.44 8.25 6.31
N ARG A 39 -8.41 9.52 5.90
CA ARG A 39 -9.63 10.32 5.71
C ARG A 39 -10.53 9.71 4.65
N PHE A 40 -9.98 9.30 3.51
CA PHE A 40 -10.73 8.60 2.47
C PHE A 40 -11.41 7.33 3.01
N ARG A 41 -10.70 6.50 3.79
CA ARG A 41 -11.29 5.30 4.40
C ARG A 41 -12.42 5.63 5.38
N ARG A 42 -12.21 6.59 6.29
CA ARG A 42 -13.22 6.95 7.30
C ARG A 42 -14.45 7.61 6.71
N THR A 43 -14.28 8.35 5.63
CA THR A 43 -15.38 8.99 4.90
C THR A 43 -16.07 8.04 3.93
N GLN A 44 -15.79 6.73 3.99
CA GLN A 44 -16.38 5.74 3.08
C GLN A 44 -16.23 6.16 1.62
N GLY A 45 -15.04 6.66 1.27
CA GLY A 45 -14.70 7.01 -0.11
C GLY A 45 -15.29 8.31 -0.64
N HIS A 46 -15.98 9.12 0.18
CA HIS A 46 -16.50 10.42 -0.25
C HIS A 46 -15.40 11.45 -0.60
N GLY A 47 -14.15 11.23 -0.17
CA GLY A 47 -13.00 12.08 -0.49
C GLY A 47 -12.10 11.51 -1.59
N ILE A 48 -12.59 11.29 -2.80
CA ILE A 48 -11.78 10.71 -3.90
C ILE A 48 -10.49 11.52 -4.18
N ASP A 49 -10.55 12.84 -3.99
CA ASP A 49 -9.39 13.72 -4.13
C ASP A 49 -8.31 13.44 -3.09
N ASP A 50 -8.68 12.97 -1.89
CA ASP A 50 -7.71 12.62 -0.85
C ASP A 50 -6.90 11.40 -1.25
N ILE A 51 -7.56 10.34 -1.77
CA ILE A 51 -6.84 9.14 -2.18
C ILE A 51 -6.02 9.39 -3.46
N ASN A 52 -6.51 10.23 -4.37
CA ASN A 52 -5.75 10.69 -5.53
C ASN A 52 -4.48 11.43 -5.09
N GLN A 53 -4.62 12.40 -4.18
CA GLN A 53 -3.49 13.14 -3.65
C GLN A 53 -2.50 12.24 -2.88
N ALA A 54 -2.98 11.25 -2.12
CA ALA A 54 -2.11 10.27 -1.46
C ALA A 54 -1.30 9.43 -2.46
N ILE A 55 -1.92 9.00 -3.57
CA ILE A 55 -1.26 8.28 -4.66
C ILE A 55 -0.20 9.16 -5.33
N ASP A 56 -0.51 10.43 -5.61
CA ASP A 56 0.42 11.37 -6.26
C ASP A 56 1.63 11.68 -5.38
N LEU A 57 1.41 12.00 -4.09
CA LEU A 57 2.49 12.27 -3.14
C LEU A 57 3.42 11.06 -2.98
N THR A 58 2.86 9.85 -2.91
CA THR A 58 3.66 8.62 -2.78
C THR A 58 4.38 8.27 -4.07
N SER A 59 3.75 8.49 -5.22
CA SER A 59 4.39 8.32 -6.53
C SER A 59 5.56 9.28 -6.71
N PHE A 60 5.41 10.54 -6.30
CA PHE A 60 6.50 11.51 -6.29
C PHE A 60 7.65 11.08 -5.36
N SER A 61 7.32 10.61 -4.15
CA SER A 61 8.33 10.07 -3.20
C SER A 61 9.17 8.96 -3.82
N LEU A 62 8.57 8.06 -4.61
CA LEU A 62 9.27 6.99 -5.31
C LEU A 62 10.21 7.48 -6.42
N VAL A 63 9.90 8.60 -7.07
CA VAL A 63 10.77 9.18 -8.11
C VAL A 63 12.05 9.74 -7.52
N VAL A 64 12.01 10.26 -6.29
CA VAL A 64 13.13 10.97 -5.66
C VAL A 64 13.85 10.16 -4.57
N THR A 65 13.36 8.97 -4.22
CA THR A 65 13.98 8.08 -3.24
C THR A 65 14.84 7.04 -3.95
N ASP A 66 16.08 6.82 -3.48
CA ASP A 66 16.95 5.76 -3.98
C ASP A 66 16.25 4.38 -3.86
N PRO A 67 16.17 3.57 -4.93
CA PRO A 67 15.54 2.25 -4.89
C PRO A 67 16.10 1.28 -3.84
N ASN A 68 17.35 1.45 -3.41
CA ASN A 68 18.00 0.64 -2.38
C ASN A 68 17.72 1.14 -0.96
N HIS A 69 17.09 2.31 -0.82
CA HIS A 69 16.76 2.88 0.48
C HIS A 69 15.48 2.25 1.05
N VAL A 70 15.45 1.97 2.36
CA VAL A 70 14.29 1.34 3.04
C VAL A 70 12.96 2.07 2.80
N ASN A 71 12.99 3.40 2.75
CA ASN A 71 11.82 4.24 2.45
C ASN A 71 11.23 4.00 1.04
N TYR A 72 12.02 3.53 0.07
CA TYR A 72 11.51 3.21 -1.26
C TYR A 72 10.49 2.10 -1.18
N ALA A 73 10.85 1.01 -0.51
CA ALA A 73 9.95 -0.13 -0.38
C ALA A 73 8.73 0.15 0.51
N ILE A 74 8.89 0.97 1.56
CA ILE A 74 7.75 1.47 2.35
C ILE A 74 6.80 2.27 1.43
N SER A 75 7.35 3.12 0.55
CA SER A 75 6.54 3.91 -0.40
C SER A 75 5.83 3.03 -1.43
N LEU A 76 6.48 1.97 -1.94
CA LEU A 76 5.82 0.99 -2.83
C LEU A 76 4.64 0.31 -2.13
N ASN A 77 4.84 -0.13 -0.89
CA ASN A 77 3.78 -0.78 -0.10
C ASN A 77 2.59 0.16 0.15
N ASN A 78 2.87 1.42 0.51
CA ASN A 78 1.82 2.43 0.71
C ASN A 78 1.07 2.72 -0.59
N LEU A 79 1.79 2.87 -1.71
CA LEU A 79 1.19 3.10 -3.02
C LEU A 79 0.25 1.95 -3.41
N ALA A 80 0.67 0.70 -3.25
CA ALA A 80 -0.18 -0.46 -3.50
C ALA A 80 -1.42 -0.51 -2.59
N GLY A 81 -1.27 -0.13 -1.32
CA GLY A 81 -2.39 -0.01 -0.39
C GLY A 81 -3.39 1.08 -0.78
N TYR A 82 -2.91 2.25 -1.23
CA TYR A 82 -3.78 3.35 -1.67
C TYR A 82 -4.51 3.04 -2.97
N LEU A 83 -3.82 2.43 -3.94
CA LEU A 83 -4.43 1.94 -5.18
C LEU A 83 -5.50 0.89 -4.89
N THR A 84 -5.22 -0.07 -4.01
CA THR A 84 -6.22 -1.07 -3.58
C THR A 84 -7.43 -0.42 -2.92
N ALA A 85 -7.23 0.56 -2.04
CA ALA A 85 -8.33 1.27 -1.39
C ALA A 85 -9.20 2.05 -2.41
N ARG A 86 -8.57 2.67 -3.42
CA ARG A 86 -9.30 3.35 -4.51
C ARG A 86 -10.06 2.34 -5.37
N PHE A 87 -9.45 1.21 -5.69
CA PHE A 87 -10.10 0.10 -6.38
C PHE A 87 -11.32 -0.44 -5.64
N GLU A 88 -11.21 -0.70 -4.33
CA GLU A 88 -12.34 -1.19 -3.52
C GLU A 88 -13.56 -0.24 -3.55
N ARG A 89 -13.35 1.04 -3.87
CA ARG A 89 -14.43 2.03 -3.98
C ARG A 89 -14.95 2.24 -5.41
N THR A 90 -14.08 2.16 -6.39
CA THR A 90 -14.35 2.56 -7.79
C THR A 90 -14.46 1.40 -8.75
N SER A 91 -13.95 0.23 -8.36
CA SER A 91 -13.75 -0.96 -9.20
C SER A 91 -12.91 -0.72 -10.46
N TRP A 92 -12.06 0.32 -10.49
CA TRP A 92 -11.19 0.63 -11.63
C TRP A 92 -10.06 -0.41 -11.79
N PRO A 93 -10.08 -1.26 -12.84
CA PRO A 93 -9.11 -2.34 -12.99
C PRO A 93 -7.65 -1.87 -13.08
N GLU A 94 -7.44 -0.64 -13.58
CA GLU A 94 -6.13 -0.01 -13.68
C GLU A 94 -5.45 0.11 -12.31
N ASP A 95 -6.23 0.39 -11.26
CA ASP A 95 -5.70 0.55 -9.90
C ASP A 95 -5.20 -0.76 -9.33
N ILE A 96 -6.00 -1.82 -9.41
CA ILE A 96 -5.59 -3.12 -8.86
C ILE A 96 -4.45 -3.74 -9.68
N ASN A 97 -4.44 -3.53 -11.00
CA ASN A 97 -3.33 -3.96 -11.84
C ASN A 97 -2.04 -3.22 -11.51
N ARG A 98 -2.12 -1.89 -11.32
CA ARG A 98 -0.96 -1.08 -10.91
C ARG A 98 -0.48 -1.43 -9.50
N ALA A 99 -1.39 -1.74 -8.57
CA ALA A 99 -1.03 -2.18 -7.22
C ALA A 99 -0.22 -3.49 -7.26
N ILE A 100 -0.66 -4.46 -8.08
CA ILE A 100 0.06 -5.72 -8.29
C ILE A 100 1.44 -5.47 -8.89
N GLU A 101 1.56 -4.63 -9.93
CA GLU A 101 2.84 -4.28 -10.55
C GLU A 101 3.82 -3.65 -9.55
N VAL A 102 3.34 -2.71 -8.74
CA VAL A 102 4.13 -2.03 -7.70
C VAL A 102 4.63 -3.03 -6.65
N CYS A 103 3.80 -3.96 -6.21
CA CYS A 103 4.21 -5.02 -5.29
C CYS A 103 5.23 -5.97 -5.93
N THR A 104 5.05 -6.36 -7.20
CA THR A 104 6.01 -7.22 -7.92
C THR A 104 7.37 -6.54 -8.03
N ARG A 105 7.42 -5.27 -8.41
CA ARG A 105 8.67 -4.47 -8.43
C ARG A 105 9.32 -4.40 -7.05
N ALA A 106 8.53 -4.24 -5.98
CA ALA A 106 9.05 -4.25 -4.62
C ALA A 106 9.78 -5.57 -4.30
N LEU A 107 9.25 -6.71 -4.75
CA LEU A 107 9.87 -8.03 -4.55
C LEU A 107 11.16 -8.21 -5.34
N GLU A 108 11.26 -7.62 -6.52
CA GLU A 108 12.49 -7.62 -7.34
C GLU A 108 13.59 -6.77 -6.69
N THR A 109 13.23 -5.59 -6.15
CA THR A 109 14.20 -4.67 -5.53
C THR A 109 14.60 -5.07 -4.09
N SER A 110 13.81 -5.90 -3.41
CA SER A 110 14.03 -6.26 -2.00
C SER A 110 14.78 -7.58 -1.80
N ALA A 111 15.48 -8.08 -2.83
CA ALA A 111 16.27 -9.30 -2.76
C ALA A 111 17.32 -9.21 -1.64
N GLY A 112 17.06 -9.85 -0.49
CA GLY A 112 17.94 -9.91 0.67
C GLY A 112 17.44 -9.21 1.95
N VAL A 113 16.37 -8.41 1.89
CA VAL A 113 15.80 -7.74 3.08
C VAL A 113 14.48 -8.42 3.48
N SER A 114 14.57 -9.42 4.36
CA SER A 114 13.45 -10.31 4.74
C SER A 114 12.18 -9.57 5.15
N HIS A 115 12.32 -8.48 5.94
CA HIS A 115 11.17 -7.71 6.43
C HIS A 115 10.42 -7.01 5.29
N THR A 116 11.16 -6.34 4.41
CA THR A 116 10.61 -5.61 3.27
C THR A 116 9.94 -6.54 2.26
N ARG A 117 10.57 -7.69 1.99
CA ARG A 117 9.99 -8.73 1.14
C ARG A 117 8.68 -9.26 1.71
N GLY A 118 8.63 -9.55 3.01
CA GLY A 118 7.42 -10.02 3.70
C GLY A 118 6.24 -9.06 3.58
N LEU A 119 6.48 -7.75 3.75
CA LEU A 119 5.44 -6.72 3.57
C LEU A 119 4.92 -6.66 2.13
N ALA A 120 5.82 -6.69 1.14
CA ALA A 120 5.44 -6.69 -0.27
C ALA A 120 4.61 -7.93 -0.65
N LEU A 121 4.99 -9.12 -0.16
CA LEU A 121 4.22 -10.36 -0.36
C LEU A 121 2.84 -10.30 0.29
N GLN A 122 2.75 -9.75 1.51
CA GLN A 122 1.47 -9.57 2.19
C GLN A 122 0.53 -8.68 1.36
N THR A 123 1.01 -7.53 0.91
CA THR A 123 0.20 -6.61 0.11
C THR A 123 -0.14 -7.19 -1.26
N LEU A 124 0.80 -7.88 -1.91
CA LEU A 124 0.54 -8.60 -3.17
C LEU A 124 -0.59 -9.62 -3.02
N SER A 125 -0.55 -10.42 -1.94
CA SER A 125 -1.59 -11.44 -1.69
C SER A 125 -2.98 -10.82 -1.54
N CYS A 126 -3.09 -9.67 -0.85
CA CYS A 126 -4.34 -8.92 -0.73
C CYS A 126 -4.80 -8.39 -2.09
N CYS A 127 -3.91 -7.79 -2.90
CA CYS A 127 -4.28 -7.23 -4.19
C CYS A 127 -4.82 -8.32 -5.14
N LEU A 128 -4.14 -9.47 -5.18
CA LEU A 128 -4.54 -10.60 -6.01
C LEU A 128 -5.88 -11.20 -5.56
N ALA A 129 -6.10 -11.35 -4.24
CA ALA A 129 -7.38 -11.81 -3.72
C ALA A 129 -8.53 -10.85 -4.07
N ARG A 130 -8.31 -9.53 -3.95
CA ARG A 130 -9.30 -8.51 -4.37
C ARG A 130 -9.60 -8.56 -5.86
N ARG A 131 -8.58 -8.79 -6.70
CA ARG A 131 -8.79 -8.95 -8.14
C ARG A 131 -9.54 -10.24 -8.47
N PHE A 132 -9.28 -11.32 -7.74
CA PHE A 132 -10.04 -12.57 -7.85
C PHE A 132 -11.52 -12.36 -7.50
N GLU A 133 -11.84 -11.69 -6.38
CA GLU A 133 -13.23 -11.42 -5.96
C GLU A 133 -14.07 -10.72 -7.06
N GLN A 134 -13.43 -9.95 -7.94
CA GLN A 134 -14.09 -9.24 -9.04
C GLN A 134 -14.08 -10.02 -10.36
N THR A 135 -13.01 -10.74 -10.65
CA THR A 135 -12.78 -11.33 -11.98
C THR A 135 -12.98 -12.85 -12.03
N TRP A 136 -13.01 -13.52 -10.88
CA TRP A 136 -13.07 -14.97 -10.72
C TRP A 136 -11.95 -15.73 -11.43
N GLN A 137 -10.82 -15.08 -11.70
CA GLN A 137 -9.65 -15.71 -12.31
C GLN A 137 -8.90 -16.53 -11.26
N ALA A 138 -9.07 -17.85 -11.28
CA ALA A 138 -8.45 -18.77 -10.31
C ALA A 138 -6.92 -18.61 -10.18
N GLN A 139 -6.24 -18.23 -11.27
CA GLN A 139 -4.80 -17.97 -11.26
C GLN A 139 -4.40 -16.86 -10.27
N ASP A 140 -5.26 -15.85 -10.07
CA ASP A 140 -4.99 -14.79 -9.08
C ASP A 140 -5.11 -15.30 -7.66
N LEU A 141 -6.09 -16.16 -7.40
CA LEU A 141 -6.24 -16.76 -6.08
C LEU A 141 -5.09 -17.70 -5.73
N ASP A 142 -4.66 -18.53 -6.67
CA ASP A 142 -3.49 -19.41 -6.48
C ASP A 142 -2.23 -18.57 -6.17
N ARG A 143 -1.98 -17.51 -6.95
CA ARG A 143 -0.87 -16.58 -6.70
C ARG A 143 -1.01 -15.85 -5.37
N ALA A 144 -2.22 -15.51 -4.94
CA ALA A 144 -2.48 -14.88 -3.64
C ALA A 144 -2.09 -15.82 -2.50
N VAL A 145 -2.49 -17.10 -2.57
CA VAL A 145 -2.14 -18.13 -1.59
C VAL A 145 -0.63 -18.33 -1.53
N ASP A 146 0.05 -18.42 -2.67
CA ASP A 146 1.51 -18.60 -2.70
C ASP A 146 2.24 -17.40 -2.09
N ALA A 147 1.85 -16.18 -2.44
CA ALA A 147 2.42 -14.96 -1.85
C ALA A 147 2.16 -14.89 -0.34
N ALA A 148 0.96 -15.24 0.13
CA ALA A 148 0.63 -15.24 1.56
C ALA A 148 1.42 -16.30 2.34
N ARG A 149 1.62 -17.50 1.77
CA ARG A 149 2.46 -18.56 2.36
C ARG A 149 3.91 -18.10 2.50
N GLU A 150 4.46 -17.48 1.47
CA GLU A 150 5.83 -16.95 1.52
C GLU A 150 5.94 -15.78 2.51
N ALA A 151 4.93 -14.91 2.60
CA ALA A 151 4.92 -13.84 3.60
C ALA A 151 5.00 -14.40 5.03
N VAL A 152 4.21 -15.45 5.33
CA VAL A 152 4.19 -16.11 6.63
C VAL A 152 5.53 -16.77 6.96
N SER A 153 6.22 -17.37 5.97
CA SER A 153 7.52 -18.02 6.22
C SER A 153 8.65 -17.02 6.50
N LEU A 154 8.54 -15.78 5.99
CA LEU A 154 9.55 -14.73 6.17
C LEU A 154 9.37 -13.90 7.45
N THR A 155 8.17 -13.90 8.05
CA THR A 155 7.94 -13.29 9.36
C THR A 155 8.21 -14.33 10.45
N ALA A 156 9.27 -14.17 11.23
CA ALA A 156 9.65 -15.06 12.35
C ALA A 156 8.63 -15.09 13.52
N SER A 157 7.42 -14.57 13.33
CA SER A 157 6.31 -14.68 14.27
C SER A 157 5.00 -14.66 13.52
N GLU A 158 4.02 -15.33 14.12
CA GLU A 158 2.60 -15.40 13.78
C GLU A 158 1.99 -14.00 13.58
N SER A 159 2.27 -13.36 12.45
CA SER A 159 1.53 -12.16 12.06
C SER A 159 0.09 -12.60 11.86
N VAL A 160 -0.74 -12.39 12.89
CA VAL A 160 -2.16 -12.77 12.92
C VAL A 160 -2.84 -12.29 11.65
N LYS A 161 -2.48 -11.10 11.16
CA LYS A 161 -3.00 -10.55 9.91
C LYS A 161 -2.61 -11.37 8.68
N ALA A 162 -1.36 -11.82 8.57
CA ALA A 162 -0.92 -12.67 7.47
C ALA A 162 -1.60 -14.05 7.52
N LEU A 163 -1.73 -14.64 8.72
CA LEU A 163 -2.42 -15.91 8.94
C LEU A 163 -3.93 -15.82 8.64
N SER A 164 -4.60 -14.76 9.09
CA SER A 164 -6.02 -14.50 8.79
C SER A 164 -6.23 -14.30 7.29
N ASN A 165 -5.36 -13.54 6.62
CA ASN A 165 -5.44 -13.36 5.17
C ASN A 165 -5.29 -14.70 4.44
N LEU A 166 -4.30 -15.51 4.82
CA LEU A 166 -4.09 -16.83 4.23
C LEU A 166 -5.29 -17.76 4.49
N GLY A 167 -5.84 -17.76 5.71
CA GLY A 167 -7.05 -18.50 6.04
C GLY A 167 -8.24 -18.12 5.17
N ASN A 168 -8.49 -16.82 4.99
CA ASN A 168 -9.54 -16.31 4.11
C ASN A 168 -9.33 -16.76 2.65
N MET A 169 -8.08 -16.76 2.17
CA MET A 169 -7.77 -17.22 0.81
C MET A 169 -8.07 -18.70 0.61
N TYR A 170 -7.83 -19.55 1.61
CA TYR A 170 -8.23 -20.95 1.53
C TYR A 170 -9.74 -21.15 1.54
N PHE A 171 -10.50 -20.29 2.23
CA PHE A 171 -11.97 -20.33 2.16
C PHE A 171 -12.51 -19.91 0.77
N MET A 172 -11.77 -19.08 0.04
CA MET A 172 -12.16 -18.62 -1.30
C MET A 172 -11.79 -19.59 -2.43
N ARG A 173 -10.92 -20.57 -2.16
CA ARG A 173 -10.32 -21.49 -3.15
C ARG A 173 -11.18 -22.72 -3.39
#